data_AF-H9BQ16-F1
#
_entry.id   AF-H9BQ16-F1
#
_cell.length_a   1.000
_cell.length_b   1.000
_cell.length_c   1.000
_cell.angle_alpha   90.00
_cell.angle_beta   90.00
_cell.angle_gamma   90.00
#
_symmetry.space_group_name_H-M   'P 1'
#
loop_
_entity.id
_entity.type
_entity.pdbx_description
1 polymer ?
#
loop_
_entity_poly.entity_id
_entity_poly.type
_entity_poly.pdbx_seq_one_letter_code
_entity_poly.pdbx_strand_id
1 'polypeptide(L)'
;YAGGPFALFFLAEYSNILLMNTLSTILFLGVTINHLQPEMITINLMMKASALSIMFLWVRASYPRFRYDQLMHLIWKNFLPITIGLTLVHISLPILMSGIPPTL
;
A
#
# COMPACT_ATOMS: atom_id res chain seq x y z
N TYR A 1 -10.18 -8.73 -27.67
CA TYR A 1 -9.73 -7.32 -27.66
C TYR A 1 -8.91 -7.07 -28.92
N ALA A 2 -9.22 -6.00 -29.67
CA ALA A 2 -8.29 -5.50 -30.70
C ALA A 2 -7.01 -4.96 -30.02
N GLY A 3 -5.90 -4.86 -30.76
CA GLY A 3 -4.60 -4.45 -30.20
C GLY A 3 -4.62 -3.12 -29.44
N GLY A 4 -5.40 -2.14 -29.91
CA GLY A 4 -5.54 -0.82 -29.28
C GLY A 4 -6.16 -0.88 -27.88
N PRO A 5 -7.42 -1.36 -27.72
CA PRO A 5 -8.05 -1.50 -26.41
C PRO A 5 -7.29 -2.42 -25.45
N PHE A 6 -6.63 -3.47 -25.95
CA PHE A 6 -5.80 -4.37 -25.13
C PHE A 6 -4.62 -3.63 -24.49
N ALA A 7 -3.93 -2.74 -25.22
CA ALA A 7 -2.83 -1.95 -24.70
C ALA A 7 -3.27 -1.03 -23.53
N LEU A 8 -4.49 -0.47 -23.61
CA LEU A 8 -5.04 0.37 -22.54
C LEU A 8 -5.30 -0.42 -21.25
N PHE A 9 -5.68 -1.70 -21.33
CA PHE A 9 -5.85 -2.53 -20.13
C PHE A 9 -4.51 -2.80 -19.43
N PHE A 10 -3.43 -3.10 -20.15
CA PHE A 10 -2.11 -3.24 -19.50
C PHE A 10 -1.64 -1.93 -18.90
N LEU A 11 -1.79 -0.82 -19.63
CA LEU A 11 -1.41 0.48 -19.13
C LEU A 11 -2.15 0.80 -17.82
N ALA A 12 -3.45 0.51 -17.76
CA ALA A 12 -4.26 0.69 -16.57
C ALA A 12 -3.81 -0.24 -15.41
N GLU A 13 -3.52 -1.51 -15.67
CA GLU A 13 -3.02 -2.44 -14.64
C GLU A 13 -1.71 -1.94 -14.02
N TYR A 14 -0.74 -1.55 -14.85
CA TYR A 14 0.55 -1.04 -14.36
C TYR A 14 0.44 0.32 -13.68
N SER A 15 -0.43 1.21 -14.18
CA SER A 15 -0.72 2.49 -13.52
C SER A 15 -1.30 2.27 -12.11
N ASN A 16 -2.24 1.33 -11.96
CA ASN A 16 -2.82 0.99 -10.66
C ASN A 16 -1.78 0.40 -9.69
N ILE A 17 -0.86 -0.44 -10.18
CA ILE A 17 0.24 -0.97 -9.35
C ILE A 17 1.14 0.17 -8.85
N LEU A 18 1.51 1.12 -9.71
CA LEU A 18 2.32 2.27 -9.31
C LEU A 18 1.59 3.16 -8.31
N LEU A 19 0.31 3.46 -8.57
CA LEU A 19 -0.52 4.28 -7.68
C LEU A 19 -0.69 3.63 -6.29
N MET A 20 -0.93 2.32 -6.22
CA MET A 20 -1.07 1.64 -4.93
C MET A 20 0.24 1.60 -4.14
N ASN A 21 1.38 1.48 -4.83
CA ASN A 21 2.69 1.55 -4.18
C ASN A 21 3.00 2.96 -3.66
N THR A 22 2.70 4.02 -4.42
CA THR A 22 2.89 5.40 -3.94
C THR A 22 1.96 5.75 -2.79
N LEU A 23 0.70 5.27 -2.80
CA LEU A 23 -0.22 5.43 -1.68
C LEU A 23 0.29 4.70 -0.43
N SER A 24 0.82 3.49 -0.60
CA SER A 24 1.39 2.70 0.50
C SER A 24 2.63 3.36 1.11
N THR A 25 3.50 3.99 0.31
CA THR A 25 4.66 4.72 0.86
C THR A 25 4.23 5.92 1.69
N ILE A 26 3.21 6.67 1.23
CA ILE A 26 2.69 7.84 1.95
C ILE A 26 2.09 7.41 3.30
N LEU A 27 1.28 6.35 3.32
CA LEU A 27 0.60 5.90 4.54
C LEU A 27 1.54 5.26 5.57
N PHE A 28 2.50 4.44 5.16
CA PHE A 28 3.28 3.61 6.09
C PHE A 28 4.74 4.01 6.24
N LEU A 29 5.40 4.46 5.17
CA LEU A 29 6.84 4.71 5.17
C LEU A 29 7.21 6.19 5.35
N GLY A 30 6.24 7.10 5.19
CA GLY A 30 6.38 8.55 5.33
C GLY A 30 7.46 9.17 4.45
N VAL A 31 7.53 10.49 4.41
CA VAL A 31 8.63 11.22 3.76
C VAL A 31 9.27 12.16 4.76
N THR A 32 10.60 12.27 4.72
CA THR A 32 11.33 13.27 5.51
C THR A 32 11.06 14.66 4.95
N ILE A 33 10.35 15.50 5.69
CA ILE A 33 10.02 16.85 5.27
C ILE A 33 11.18 17.78 5.61
N ASN A 34 11.93 18.20 4.57
CA ASN A 34 12.96 19.22 4.69
C ASN A 34 12.46 20.49 4.00
N HIS A 35 12.04 21.50 4.77
CA HIS A 35 11.52 22.77 4.24
C HIS A 35 12.54 23.57 3.42
N LEU A 36 13.83 23.39 3.69
CA LEU A 36 14.91 24.09 2.98
C LEU A 36 15.15 23.55 1.55
N GLN A 37 14.77 22.30 1.28
CA GLN A 37 14.99 21.64 -0.01
C GLN A 37 13.78 20.77 -0.36
N PRO A 38 12.71 21.35 -0.95
CA PRO A 38 11.48 20.62 -1.24
C PRO A 38 11.69 19.49 -2.28
N GLU A 39 12.70 19.60 -3.14
CA GLU A 39 13.04 18.54 -4.11
C GLU A 39 13.47 17.23 -3.45
N MET A 40 14.05 17.27 -2.24
CA MET A 40 14.41 16.04 -1.53
C MET A 40 13.20 15.24 -1.05
N ILE A 41 12.05 15.89 -0.87
CA ILE A 41 10.79 15.23 -0.52
C ILE A 41 10.35 14.35 -1.70
N THR A 42 10.34 14.89 -2.92
CA THR A 42 9.90 14.14 -4.10
C THR A 42 10.86 13.01 -4.45
N ILE A 43 12.17 13.25 -4.34
CA ILE A 43 13.20 12.22 -4.55
C ILE A 43 13.05 11.07 -3.55
N ASN A 44 12.88 11.37 -2.26
CA ASN A 44 12.72 10.34 -1.23
C ASN A 44 11.43 9.53 -1.43
N LEU A 45 10.32 10.20 -1.79
CA LEU A 45 9.07 9.52 -2.13
C LEU A 45 9.24 8.56 -3.32
N MET A 46 9.85 9.03 -4.42
CA MET A 46 10.06 8.22 -5.62
C MET A 46 11.03 7.06 -5.38
N MET A 47 12.07 7.24 -4.56
CA MET A 47 12.98 6.18 -4.18
C MET A 47 12.27 5.09 -3.38
N LYS A 48 11.48 5.46 -2.36
CA LYS A 48 10.70 4.49 -1.57
C LYS A 48 9.63 3.79 -2.42
N ALA A 49 8.96 4.52 -3.31
CA ALA A 49 7.90 3.96 -4.15
C ALA A 49 8.46 2.98 -5.19
N SER A 50 9.61 3.29 -5.79
CA SER A 50 10.30 2.39 -6.71
C SER A 50 10.86 1.15 -6.00
N ALA A 51 11.32 1.27 -4.76
CA ALA A 51 11.70 0.11 -3.95
C ALA A 51 10.51 -0.84 -3.71
N LEU A 52 9.32 -0.32 -3.38
CA LEU A 52 8.11 -1.13 -3.24
C LEU A 52 7.65 -1.75 -4.57
N SER A 53 7.78 -1.05 -5.69
CA SER A 53 7.41 -1.64 -7.00
C SER A 53 8.35 -2.76 -7.41
N ILE A 54 9.65 -2.67 -7.11
CA ILE A 54 10.60 -3.78 -7.28
C ILE A 54 10.22 -4.96 -6.39
N MET A 55 9.85 -4.71 -5.13
CA MET A 55 9.36 -5.76 -4.23
C MET A 55 8.11 -6.45 -4.80
N PHE A 56 7.17 -5.70 -5.37
CA PHE A 56 5.98 -6.26 -6.00
C PHE A 56 6.33 -7.19 -7.18
N LEU A 57 7.26 -6.78 -8.04
CA LEU A 57 7.77 -7.61 -9.13
C LEU A 57 8.47 -8.87 -8.60
N TRP A 58 9.24 -8.76 -7.52
CA TRP A 58 9.94 -9.89 -6.90
C TRP A 58 8.96 -10.92 -6.29
N VAL A 59 7.92 -10.46 -5.58
CA VAL A 59 6.86 -11.33 -5.04
C VAL A 59 6.15 -12.07 -6.18
N ARG A 60 5.82 -11.37 -7.27
CA ARG A 60 5.20 -11.97 -8.46
C ARG A 60 6.08 -13.05 -9.11
N ALA A 61 7.40 -12.88 -9.07
CA ALA A 61 8.34 -13.87 -9.63
C ALA A 61 8.55 -15.09 -8.72
N SER A 62 8.37 -14.94 -7.41
CA SER A 62 8.74 -15.98 -6.42
C SER A 62 7.60 -16.92 -6.05
N TYR A 63 6.35 -16.43 -6.00
CA TYR A 63 5.22 -17.20 -5.47
C TYR A 63 4.30 -17.75 -6.58
N PRO A 64 3.79 -18.98 -6.42
CA PRO A 64 2.77 -19.53 -7.30
C PRO A 64 1.41 -18.82 -7.10
N ARG A 65 0.55 -18.87 -8.12
CA ARG A 65 -0.77 -18.23 -8.06
C ARG A 65 -1.70 -18.98 -7.08
N PHE A 66 -2.35 -18.23 -6.21
CA PHE A 66 -3.41 -18.77 -5.33
C PHE A 66 -4.70 -19.05 -6.11
N ARG A 67 -5.40 -20.12 -5.73
CA ARG A 67 -6.76 -20.38 -6.21
C ARG A 67 -7.75 -19.42 -5.53
N TYR A 68 -8.84 -19.09 -6.22
CA TYR A 68 -9.90 -18.20 -5.72
C TYR A 68 -10.41 -18.58 -4.33
N ASP A 69 -10.66 -19.88 -4.08
CA ASP A 69 -11.16 -20.35 -2.78
C ASP A 69 -10.16 -20.09 -1.64
N GLN A 70 -8.87 -20.26 -1.92
CA GLN A 70 -7.80 -20.00 -0.96
C GLN A 70 -7.66 -18.50 -0.68
N LEU A 71 -7.78 -17.66 -1.72
CA LEU A 71 -7.78 -16.21 -1.58
C LEU A 71 -8.96 -15.73 -0.73
N MET A 72 -10.17 -16.23 -1.01
CA MET A 72 -11.37 -15.88 -0.24
C MET A 72 -11.26 -16.34 1.21
N HIS A 73 -10.74 -17.56 1.45
CA HIS A 73 -10.49 -18.04 2.81
C HIS A 73 -9.50 -17.13 3.56
N LEU A 74 -8.39 -16.77 2.92
CA LEU A 74 -7.35 -15.93 3.51
C LEU A 74 -7.88 -14.53 3.86
N ILE A 75 -8.65 -13.90 2.98
CA ILE A 75 -9.22 -12.57 3.22
C ILE A 75 -10.28 -12.63 4.34
N TRP A 76 -11.24 -13.55 4.23
CA TRP A 76 -12.43 -13.54 5.09
C TRP A 76 -12.24 -14.22 6.44
N LYS A 77 -11.45 -15.29 6.51
CA LYS A 77 -11.28 -16.04 7.76
C LYS A 77 -10.05 -15.61 8.54
N ASN A 78 -9.01 -15.12 7.87
CA ASN A 78 -7.77 -14.72 8.54
C ASN A 78 -7.66 -13.21 8.65
N PHE A 79 -7.65 -12.48 7.53
CA PHE A 79 -7.43 -11.03 7.60
C PHE A 79 -8.59 -10.27 8.23
N LEU A 80 -9.84 -10.61 7.91
CA LEU A 80 -10.99 -9.87 8.42
C LEU A 80 -11.11 -9.88 9.96
N PRO A 81 -10.98 -11.02 10.67
CA PRO A 81 -11.00 -11.00 12.14
C PRO A 81 -9.83 -10.23 12.74
N ILE A 82 -8.64 -10.34 12.14
CA ILE A 82 -7.44 -9.63 12.59
C ILE A 82 -7.60 -8.11 12.42
N THR A 83 -8.13 -7.66 11.28
CA THR A 83 -8.34 -6.23 11.04
C THR A 83 -9.36 -5.65 12.00
N ILE A 84 -10.47 -6.36 12.30
CA ILE A 84 -11.45 -5.92 13.30
C ILE A 84 -10.82 -5.85 14.71
N GLY A 85 -9.97 -6.81 15.07
CA GLY A 85 -9.22 -6.75 16.33
C GLY A 85 -8.29 -5.54 16.40
N LEU A 86 -7.52 -5.30 15.32
CA LEU A 86 -6.59 -4.18 15.22
C LEU A 86 -7.30 -2.83 15.22
N THR A 87 -8.48 -2.69 14.61
CA THR A 87 -9.23 -1.42 14.64
C THR A 87 -9.69 -1.09 16.05
N LEU A 88 -10.21 -2.06 16.81
CA LEU A 88 -10.57 -1.86 18.23
C LEU A 88 -9.34 -1.45 19.07
N VAL A 89 -8.19 -2.07 18.82
CA VAL A 89 -6.94 -1.72 19.48
C VAL A 89 -6.52 -0.29 19.13
N HIS A 90 -6.54 0.10 17.85
CA HIS A 90 -6.18 1.46 17.42
C HIS A 90 -7.14 2.54 17.93
N ILE A 91 -8.40 2.21 18.20
CA ILE A 91 -9.35 3.13 18.86
C ILE A 91 -9.03 3.27 20.35
N SER A 92 -8.75 2.16 21.04
CA SER A 92 -8.54 2.16 22.50
C SER A 92 -7.16 2.68 22.94
N LEU A 93 -6.10 2.44 22.16
CA LEU A 93 -4.73 2.79 22.53
C LEU A 93 -4.51 4.31 22.73
N PRO A 94 -4.94 5.21 21.83
CA PRO A 94 -4.78 6.65 22.02
C PRO A 94 -5.54 7.17 23.26
N ILE A 95 -6.69 6.58 23.57
CA ILE A 95 -7.49 6.93 24.75
C ILE A 95 -6.73 6.55 26.02
N LEU A 96 -6.20 5.32 26.09
CA LEU A 96 -5.47 4.82 27.25
C LEU A 96 -4.18 5.60 27.51
N MET A 97 -3.44 5.94 26.45
CA MET A 97 -2.17 6.66 26.55
C MET A 97 -2.35 8.19 26.63
N SER A 98 -3.58 8.70 26.70
CA SER A 98 -3.90 10.14 26.62
C SER A 98 -3.27 10.84 25.41
N GLY A 99 -3.11 10.11 24.29
CA GLY A 99 -2.41 10.53 23.08
C GLY A 99 -3.35 10.74 21.89
N ILE A 100 -4.56 11.25 22.12
CA ILE A 100 -5.51 11.55 21.05
C ILE A 100 -4.87 12.65 20.16
N PRO A 101 -4.73 12.43 18.85
CA PRO A 101 -4.14 13.44 17.97
C PRO A 101 -5.00 14.70 17.97
N PRO A 102 -4.39 15.89 17.84
CA PRO A 102 -5.13 17.14 17.81
C PRO A 102 -6.08 17.17 16.62
N THR A 103 -7.35 17.48 16.88
CA THR A 103 -8.32 17.83 15.84
C THR A 103 -7.99 19.26 15.39
N LEU A 104 -7.00 19.39 14.51
CA LEU A 104 -6.81 20.63 13.76
C LEU A 104 -8.07 20.97 12.96
#